data_AF-A0A3C1G7B4-F1
#
_entry.id   AF-A0A3C1G7B4-F1
#
_cell.length_a   1.000
_cell.length_b   1.000
_cell.length_c   1.000
_cell.angle_alpha   90.00
_cell.angle_beta   90.00
_cell.angle_gamma   90.00
#
_symmetry.space_group_name_H-M   'P 1'
#
loop_
_entity.id
_entity.type
_entity.pdbx_description
1 polymer ?
#
loop_
_entity_poly.entity_id
_entity_poly.type
_entity_poly.pdbx_seq_one_letter_code
_entity_poly.pdbx_strand_id
1 'polypeptide(L)'
;MPKQLLFDEEARAALLRGVNIMARAVKMTLGPKGRNVVIDKKYGSPSITKDGVTVAKEIELKDPGENTGAQMLKEVAAKTS
;
A
#
# COMPACT_ATOMS: atom_id res chain seq x y z
N MET A 1 -9.32 -3.65 -21.42
CA MET A 1 -10.40 -4.22 -20.59
C MET A 1 -11.53 -3.19 -20.49
N PRO A 2 -12.80 -3.61 -20.44
CA PRO A 2 -13.92 -2.71 -20.17
C PRO A 2 -13.79 -2.08 -18.78
N LYS A 3 -14.35 -0.88 -18.58
CA LYS A 3 -14.33 -0.20 -17.28
C LYS A 3 -15.28 -0.92 -16.32
N GLN A 4 -14.77 -1.30 -15.15
CA GLN A 4 -15.59 -1.80 -14.06
C GLN A 4 -16.13 -0.63 -13.25
N LEU A 5 -17.43 -0.65 -12.98
CA LEU A 5 -18.12 0.38 -12.19
C LEU A 5 -18.59 -0.26 -10.90
N LEU A 6 -18.08 0.23 -9.77
CA LEU A 6 -18.50 -0.15 -8.43
C LEU A 6 -19.14 1.06 -7.77
N PHE A 7 -20.22 0.83 -7.01
CA PHE A 7 -20.98 1.88 -6.34
C PHE A 7 -21.20 1.56 -4.86
N ASP A 8 -21.67 2.55 -4.11
CA ASP A 8 -22.12 2.45 -2.73
C ASP A 8 -21.13 1.75 -1.77
N GLU A 9 -21.62 0.79 -0.99
CA GLU A 9 -20.82 0.09 0.01
C GLU A 9 -19.74 -0.80 -0.60
N GLU A 10 -19.99 -1.41 -1.76
CA GLU A 10 -19.02 -2.31 -2.39
C GLU A 10 -17.76 -1.54 -2.82
N ALA A 11 -17.95 -0.36 -3.41
CA ALA A 11 -16.84 0.54 -3.74
C ALA A 11 -16.07 0.99 -2.49
N ARG A 12 -16.79 1.42 -1.43
CA ARG A 12 -16.15 1.86 -0.18
C ARG A 12 -15.39 0.73 0.50
N ALA A 13 -15.96 -0.49 0.51
CA ALA A 13 -15.32 -1.66 1.10
C ALA A 13 -14.05 -2.05 0.34
N ALA A 14 -14.06 -2.00 -1.00
CA ALA A 14 -12.86 -2.24 -1.81
C ALA A 14 -11.76 -1.22 -1.51
N LEU A 15 -12.09 0.07 -1.51
CA LEU A 15 -11.12 1.13 -1.17
C LEU A 15 -10.56 0.94 0.24
N LEU A 16 -11.43 0.66 1.22
CA LEU A 16 -11.04 0.46 2.62
C LEU A 16 -10.10 -0.73 2.80
N ARG A 17 -10.33 -1.85 2.08
CA ARG A 17 -9.41 -3.00 2.10
C ARG A 17 -8.04 -2.61 1.61
N GLY A 18 -7.96 -1.90 0.48
CA GLY A 18 -6.70 -1.39 -0.07
C GLY A 18 -5.93 -0.48 0.88
N VAL A 19 -6.63 0.50 1.46
CA VAL A 19 -6.07 1.42 2.46
C VAL A 19 -5.53 0.65 3.68
N ASN A 20 -6.29 -0.33 4.18
CA ASN A 20 -5.88 -1.11 5.34
C ASN A 20 -4.64 -1.96 5.08
N ILE A 21 -4.51 -2.56 3.89
CA ILE A 21 -3.32 -3.33 3.53
C ILE A 21 -2.09 -2.42 3.54
N MET A 22 -2.18 -1.26 2.89
CA MET A 22 -1.09 -0.30 2.84
C MET A 22 -0.72 0.23 4.23
N ALA A 23 -1.72 0.63 5.02
CA ALA A 23 -1.52 1.17 6.36
C ALA A 23 -0.88 0.14 7.30
N ARG A 24 -1.26 -1.14 7.22
CA ARG A 24 -0.65 -2.21 8.02
C ARG A 24 0.82 -2.41 7.69
N ALA A 25 1.17 -2.39 6.41
CA ALA A 25 2.56 -2.55 5.97
C ALA A 25 3.45 -1.40 6.45
N VAL A 26 2.99 -0.15 6.29
CA VAL A 26 3.75 1.05 6.67
C VAL A 26 3.79 1.25 8.19
N LYS A 27 2.69 0.98 8.92
CA LYS A 27 2.64 1.17 10.38
C LYS A 27 3.71 0.37 11.12
N MET A 28 4.07 -0.81 10.62
CA MET A 28 5.07 -1.66 11.26
C MET A 28 6.45 -1.00 11.31
N THR A 29 6.74 -0.05 10.42
CA THR A 29 8.04 0.62 10.35
C THR A 29 8.10 1.92 11.17
N LEU A 30 7.00 2.32 11.81
CA LEU A 30 6.91 3.62 12.49
C LEU A 30 7.66 3.64 13.84
N GLY A 31 8.42 4.72 14.04
CA GLY A 31 9.08 5.03 15.32
C GLY A 31 10.41 4.30 15.56
N PRO A 32 11.10 4.60 16.68
CA PRO A 32 12.43 4.06 16.97
C PRO A 32 12.46 2.54 17.17
N LYS A 33 11.31 1.94 17.50
CA LYS A 33 11.11 0.48 17.63
C LYS A 33 10.40 -0.14 16.43
N GLY A 34 10.40 0.54 15.28
CA GLY A 34 9.87 0.02 14.02
C GLY A 34 10.52 -1.31 13.63
N ARG A 35 9.70 -2.22 13.13
CA ARG A 35 10.10 -3.54 12.63
C ARG A 35 10.53 -3.46 11.17
N ASN A 36 11.33 -4.43 10.76
CA ASN A 36 11.75 -4.56 9.39
C ASN A 36 10.61 -5.10 8.53
N VAL A 37 10.48 -4.56 7.33
CA VAL A 37 9.68 -5.12 6.25
C VAL A 37 10.64 -5.73 5.23
N VAL A 38 10.31 -6.95 4.79
CA VAL A 38 11.06 -7.67 3.77
C VAL A 38 10.31 -7.52 2.46
N ILE A 39 11.00 -7.02 1.44
CA ILE A 39 10.46 -6.78 0.11
C ILE A 39 11.17 -7.73 -0.85
N ASP A 40 10.39 -8.57 -1.50
CA ASP A 40 10.91 -9.49 -2.51
C ASP A 40 11.30 -8.72 -3.77
N LYS A 41 12.42 -9.09 -4.38
CA LYS A 41 12.94 -8.47 -5.60
C LYS A 41 12.97 -9.51 -6.70
N LYS A 42 12.61 -9.11 -7.92
CA LYS A 42 12.61 -10.00 -9.10
C LYS A 42 13.98 -10.64 -9.38
N TYR A 43 15.07 -10.00 -8.95
CA TYR A 43 16.43 -10.49 -9.09
C TYR A 43 17.27 -10.15 -7.85
N GLY A 44 18.15 -11.06 -7.47
CA GLY A 44 19.08 -10.89 -6.34
C GLY A 44 18.45 -11.17 -4.97
N SER A 45 19.00 -10.56 -3.93
CA SER A 45 18.57 -10.75 -2.55
C SER A 45 17.36 -9.87 -2.19
N PRO A 46 16.48 -10.33 -1.27
CA PRO A 46 15.37 -9.52 -0.80
C PRO A 46 15.86 -8.25 -0.10
N SER A 47 15.08 -7.17 -0.20
CA SER A 47 15.38 -5.89 0.42
C SER A 47 14.75 -5.80 1.79
N ILE A 48 15.55 -5.54 2.81
CA ILE A 48 15.07 -5.35 4.18
C ILE A 48 15.10 -3.86 4.50
N THR A 49 13.94 -3.28 4.85
CA THR A 49 13.84 -1.83 5.12
C THR A 49 12.97 -1.53 6.33
N LYS A 50 13.25 -0.39 6.97
CA LYS A 50 12.39 0.27 7.97
C LYS A 50 11.84 1.61 7.46
N ASP A 51 12.06 1.92 6.19
CA ASP A 51 11.52 3.13 5.60
C ASP A 51 10.10 2.87 5.08
N GLY A 52 9.13 3.52 5.70
CA GLY A 52 7.72 3.42 5.33
C GLY A 52 7.43 3.96 3.93
N VAL A 53 8.21 4.93 3.44
CA VAL A 53 8.05 5.49 2.09
C VAL A 53 8.47 4.47 1.04
N THR A 54 9.59 3.77 1.27
CA THR A 54 10.02 2.67 0.41
C THR A 54 9.00 1.54 0.41
N VAL A 55 8.49 1.13 1.58
CA VAL A 55 7.45 0.10 1.66
C VAL A 55 6.19 0.50 0.90
N ALA A 56 5.73 1.75 1.06
CA ALA A 56 4.56 2.29 0.35
C ALA A 56 4.71 2.27 -1.18
N LYS A 57 5.94 2.41 -1.70
CA LYS A 57 6.20 2.42 -3.14
C LYS A 57 6.04 1.05 -3.79
N GLU A 58 6.37 -0.01 -3.06
CA GLU A 58 6.41 -1.39 -3.55
C GLU A 58 5.05 -2.10 -3.43
N ILE A 59 4.04 -1.46 -2.83
CA ILE A 59 2.70 -2.03 -2.69
C ILE A 59 1.89 -1.79 -3.96
N GLU A 60 1.60 -2.89 -4.66
CA GLU A 60 0.64 -2.97 -5.76
C GLU A 60 -0.33 -4.11 -5.49
N LEU A 61 -1.63 -3.81 -5.52
CA LEU A 61 -2.68 -4.79 -5.26
C LEU A 61 -3.26 -5.29 -6.59
N LYS A 62 -3.61 -6.59 -6.63
CA LYS A 62 -4.16 -7.22 -7.84
C LYS A 62 -5.57 -6.72 -8.15
N ASP A 63 -6.37 -6.48 -7.12
CA ASP A 63 -7.72 -5.95 -7.28
C ASP A 63 -7.66 -4.44 -7.60
N PRO A 64 -8.25 -3.97 -8.72
CA PRO A 64 -8.20 -2.57 -9.08
C PRO A 64 -8.83 -1.63 -8.04
N GLY A 65 -9.94 -2.04 -7.41
CA GLY A 65 -10.64 -1.23 -6.41
C GLY A 65 -9.82 -1.05 -5.14
N GLU A 66 -9.21 -2.13 -4.66
CA GLU A 66 -8.26 -2.07 -3.54
C GLU A 66 -7.00 -1.27 -3.92
N ASN A 67 -6.45 -1.49 -5.11
CA ASN A 67 -5.26 -0.78 -5.55
C ASN A 67 -5.51 0.73 -5.62
N THR A 68 -6.67 1.17 -6.12
CA THR A 68 -7.05 2.59 -6.09
C THR A 68 -7.02 3.15 -4.66
N GLY A 69 -7.56 2.43 -3.67
CA GLY A 69 -7.52 2.84 -2.27
C GLY A 69 -6.09 2.98 -1.72
N ALA A 70 -5.21 2.03 -2.06
CA ALA A 70 -3.80 2.09 -1.68
C ALA A 70 -3.08 3.28 -2.35
N GLN A 71 -3.26 3.48 -3.66
CA GLN A 71 -2.62 4.59 -4.38
C GLN A 71 -3.07 5.95 -3.86
N MET A 72 -4.35 6.12 -3.47
CA MET A 72 -4.82 7.36 -2.85
C MET A 72 -4.04 7.71 -1.57
N LEU A 73 -3.80 6.72 -0.69
CA LEU A 73 -3.02 6.93 0.53
C LEU A 73 -1.57 7.30 0.22
N LYS A 74 -0.98 6.66 -0.80
CA LYS A 74 0.37 6.95 -1.28
C LYS A 74 0.51 8.40 -1.75
N GLU A 75 -0.46 8.91 -2.51
CA GLU A 75 -0.46 10.30 -2.99
C GLU A 75 -0.55 11.31 -1.84
N VAL A 76 -1.43 11.07 -0.86
CA VAL A 76 -1.56 11.96 0.31
C VAL A 76 -0.28 11.97 1.14
N ALA A 77 0.32 10.80 1.37
CA ALA A 77 1.58 10.70 2.10
C ALA A 77 2.73 11.41 1.38
N ALA A 78 2.82 11.28 0.05
CA ALA A 78 3.84 11.94 -0.76
C ALA A 78 3.71 13.48 -0.75
N LYS A 79 2.49 14.02 -0.61
CA LYS A 79 2.24 15.47 -0.55
C LYS A 79 2.43 16.09 0.84
N THR A 80 2.53 15.26 1.88
CA THR A 80 2.65 15.71 3.28
C THR A 80 4.12 15.73 3.77
N SER A 81 5.08 15.48 2.86
CA SER A 81 6.52 15.54 3.15
C SER A 81 7.10 16.92 2.87
#